data_AF-A0A8C8DSA0-F1
#
_entry.id   AF-A0A8C8DSA0-F1
#
_cell.length_a   1.000
_cell.length_b   1.000
_cell.length_c   1.000
_cell.angle_alpha   90.00
_cell.angle_beta   90.00
_cell.angle_gamma   90.00
#
_symmetry.space_group_name_H-M   'P 1'
#
loop_
_entity.id
_entity.type
_entity.pdbx_description
1 polymer ?
#
loop_
_entity_poly.entity_id
_entity_poly.type
_entity_poly.pdbx_seq_one_letter_code
_entity_poly.pdbx_strand_id
1 'polypeptide(L)'
;MNFLHLLSSEAVQHIIIHCLNVSVWRSAEDLLLVQETVRFKAWTGEVFEAGGELEPDVLEDSCWIKDGRWHQTHFVFHSLDPTLLPVVDIYSLPKTAPGSHYHLEVGPVCFL
;
A
#
# COMPACT_ATOMS: atom_id res chain seq x y z
N MET A 1 -18.84 9.26 -4.05
CA MET A 1 -17.87 9.26 -5.17
C MET A 1 -18.48 8.91 -6.54
N ASN A 2 -19.74 8.44 -6.61
CA ASN A 2 -20.34 7.92 -7.84
C ASN A 2 -20.23 8.82 -9.09
N PHE A 3 -20.46 10.14 -8.98
CA PHE A 3 -20.33 11.01 -10.16
C PHE A 3 -18.90 11.11 -10.69
N LEU A 4 -17.89 11.13 -9.81
CA LEU A 4 -16.48 11.16 -10.24
C LEU A 4 -16.08 9.83 -10.88
N HIS A 5 -16.57 8.70 -10.36
CA HIS A 5 -16.33 7.40 -11.00
C HIS A 5 -16.94 7.30 -12.40
N LEU A 6 -18.09 7.97 -12.65
CA LEU A 6 -18.77 7.94 -13.95
C LEU A 6 -18.20 8.92 -14.98
N LEU A 7 -17.54 9.99 -14.53
CA LEU A 7 -17.08 11.08 -15.39
C LEU A 7 -15.57 11.04 -15.67
N SER A 8 -14.87 10.08 -15.10
CA SER A 8 -13.42 9.91 -15.24
C SER A 8 -13.08 8.60 -15.92
N SER A 9 -11.93 8.60 -16.57
CA SER A 9 -11.37 7.48 -17.32
C SER A 9 -10.34 6.69 -16.52
N GLU A 10 -9.75 7.31 -15.50
CA GLU A 10 -8.79 6.67 -14.61
C GLU A 10 -8.83 7.31 -13.22
N ALA A 11 -8.27 6.59 -12.26
CA ALA A 11 -8.04 7.10 -10.91
C ALA A 11 -6.64 6.72 -10.41
N VAL A 12 -6.05 7.61 -9.63
CA VAL A 12 -4.74 7.42 -9.01
C VAL A 12 -4.81 7.77 -7.53
N GLN A 13 -4.22 6.95 -6.67
CA GLN A 13 -4.04 7.26 -5.26
C GLN A 13 -2.66 6.83 -4.79
N HIS A 14 -2.05 7.60 -3.89
CA HIS A 14 -0.78 7.28 -3.27
C HIS A 14 -0.99 6.96 -1.79
N ILE A 15 -0.33 5.92 -1.29
CA ILE A 15 -0.26 5.63 0.15
C ILE A 15 1.21 5.38 0.51
N ILE A 16 1.69 6.04 1.54
CA ILE A 16 3.06 5.90 2.03
C ILE A 16 3.01 5.29 3.43
N ILE A 17 3.75 4.21 3.63
CA ILE A 17 3.96 3.62 4.95
C ILE A 17 5.36 3.98 5.40
N HIS A 18 5.47 4.90 6.34
CA HIS A 18 6.70 5.21 7.04
C HIS A 18 6.94 4.12 8.08
N CYS A 19 8.14 3.58 8.15
CA CYS A 19 8.46 2.40 8.96
C CYS A 19 9.78 2.58 9.70
N LEU A 20 9.84 2.04 10.91
CA LEU A 20 11.03 2.00 11.74
C LEU A 20 11.25 0.55 12.18
N ASN A 21 12.33 -0.08 11.71
CA ASN A 21 12.69 -1.46 12.01
C ASN A 21 11.60 -2.51 11.73
N VAL A 22 10.74 -2.27 10.73
CA VAL A 22 9.65 -3.18 10.36
C VAL A 22 9.46 -3.20 8.85
N SER A 23 9.39 -4.40 8.27
CA SER A 23 9.05 -4.58 6.86
C SER A 23 7.53 -4.59 6.68
N VAL A 24 7.04 -3.99 5.62
CA VAL A 24 5.59 -3.92 5.30
C VAL A 24 5.27 -4.62 3.97
N TRP A 25 6.23 -4.69 3.04
CA TRP A 25 6.04 -5.22 1.70
C TRP A 25 6.95 -6.43 1.42
N ARG A 26 8.10 -6.27 0.74
CA ARG A 26 9.00 -7.39 0.41
C ARG A 26 10.29 -7.29 1.24
N SER A 27 10.78 -8.41 1.78
CA SER A 27 12.11 -8.46 2.41
C SER A 27 13.20 -8.64 1.36
N ALA A 28 14.36 -8.02 1.56
CA ALA A 28 15.54 -8.22 0.70
C ALA A 28 16.07 -9.66 0.70
N GLU A 29 15.71 -10.43 1.73
CA GLU A 29 15.92 -11.87 1.80
C GLU A 29 14.67 -12.55 1.26
N ASP A 30 14.65 -12.91 -0.02
CA ASP A 30 13.62 -13.71 -0.71
C ASP A 30 13.41 -15.13 -0.10
N LEU A 31 13.93 -15.37 1.10
CA LEU A 31 13.88 -16.64 1.77
C LEU A 31 12.71 -16.67 2.73
N LEU A 32 11.60 -17.20 2.20
CA LEU A 32 10.64 -18.04 2.90
C LEU A 32 9.97 -17.35 4.10
N LEU A 33 8.74 -16.91 3.88
CA LEU A 33 7.64 -16.57 4.82
C LEU A 33 7.02 -15.30 4.20
N VAL A 34 5.91 -15.33 3.48
CA VAL A 34 4.56 -15.50 4.05
C VAL A 34 4.41 -14.84 5.44
N GLN A 35 5.18 -13.79 5.73
CA GLN A 35 4.72 -12.75 6.63
C GLN A 35 3.70 -11.96 5.83
N GLU A 36 2.50 -11.84 6.36
CA GLU A 36 1.39 -11.18 5.68
C GLU A 36 1.84 -9.79 5.22
N THR A 37 2.03 -9.62 3.91
CA THR A 37 2.32 -8.32 3.33
C THR A 37 1.10 -7.43 3.53
N VAL A 38 1.34 -6.12 3.59
CA VAL A 38 0.23 -5.17 3.64
C VAL A 38 -0.68 -5.37 2.42
N ARG A 39 -1.99 -5.33 2.67
CA ARG A 39 -3.02 -5.42 1.62
C ARG A 39 -3.96 -4.24 1.72
N PHE A 40 -4.50 -3.78 0.60
CA PHE A 40 -5.31 -2.57 0.55
C PHE A 40 -6.67 -2.87 -0.05
N LYS A 41 -7.74 -2.49 0.64
CA LYS A 41 -9.10 -2.72 0.15
C LYS A 41 -9.57 -1.55 -0.70
N ALA A 42 -10.00 -1.84 -1.93
CA ALA A 42 -10.72 -0.94 -2.82
C ALA A 42 -12.09 -0.54 -2.26
N TRP A 43 -12.64 0.56 -2.77
CA TRP A 43 -14.01 1.02 -2.49
C TRP A 43 -15.07 -0.04 -2.82
N THR A 44 -14.88 -0.75 -3.92
CA THR A 44 -15.75 -1.83 -4.42
C THR A 44 -15.55 -3.17 -3.70
N GLY A 45 -14.47 -3.30 -2.92
CA GLY A 45 -14.22 -4.42 -2.01
C GLY A 45 -13.11 -5.37 -2.45
N GLU A 46 -12.63 -5.25 -3.68
CA GLU A 46 -11.43 -5.91 -4.19
C GLU A 46 -10.21 -5.54 -3.35
N VAL A 47 -9.17 -6.37 -3.41
CA VAL A 47 -7.99 -6.22 -2.57
C VAL A 47 -6.76 -6.12 -3.45
N PHE A 48 -6.00 -5.06 -3.24
CA PHE A 48 -4.67 -4.90 -3.82
C PHE A 48 -3.63 -5.62 -2.95
N GLU A 49 -2.85 -6.52 -3.54
CA GLU A 49 -1.90 -7.37 -2.81
C GLU A 49 -0.69 -7.80 -3.65
N ALA A 50 0.42 -8.10 -2.96
CA ALA A 50 1.68 -8.49 -3.59
C ALA A 50 1.51 -9.80 -4.39
N GLY A 51 1.91 -9.80 -5.66
CA GLY A 51 1.77 -10.95 -6.57
C GLY A 51 0.33 -11.32 -6.94
N GLY A 52 -0.66 -10.50 -6.56
CA GLY A 52 -2.07 -10.67 -6.96
C GLY A 52 -2.37 -10.08 -8.33
N GLU A 53 -3.61 -10.26 -8.80
CA GLU A 53 -4.08 -9.63 -10.05
C GLU A 53 -4.10 -8.10 -9.95
N LEU A 54 -4.49 -7.58 -8.78
CA LEU A 54 -4.43 -6.17 -8.42
C LEU A 54 -3.17 -5.90 -7.59
N GLU A 55 -1.99 -6.04 -8.16
CA GLU A 55 -0.76 -5.63 -7.48
C GLU A 55 -0.57 -4.11 -7.61
N PRO A 56 -0.39 -3.36 -6.51
CA PRO A 56 -0.09 -1.93 -6.59
C PRO A 56 1.35 -1.70 -7.07
N ASP A 57 1.57 -0.59 -7.75
CA ASP A 57 2.92 -0.14 -8.09
C ASP A 57 3.64 0.32 -6.82
N VAL A 58 4.94 0.04 -6.74
CA VAL A 58 5.80 0.43 -5.62
C VAL A 58 6.94 1.29 -6.14
N LEU A 59 6.89 2.59 -5.83
CA LEU A 59 7.92 3.55 -6.27
C LEU A 59 9.21 3.43 -5.46
N GLU A 60 9.08 3.09 -4.17
CA GLU A 60 10.19 2.88 -3.24
C GLU A 60 9.78 1.84 -2.21
N ASP A 61 10.68 0.92 -1.86
CA ASP A 61 10.57 0.05 -0.70
C ASP A 61 11.90 -0.03 0.06
N SER A 62 12.02 0.79 1.11
CA SER A 62 13.17 0.81 2.02
C SER A 62 12.85 0.22 3.40
N CYS A 63 11.61 -0.25 3.63
CA CYS A 63 11.17 -0.77 4.93
C CYS A 63 11.81 -2.09 5.37
N TRP A 64 12.45 -2.82 4.44
CA TRP A 64 13.22 -4.01 4.80
C TRP A 64 14.50 -3.67 5.59
N ILE A 65 14.95 -2.41 5.59
CA ILE A 65 16.14 -1.95 6.31
C ILE A 65 15.81 -1.77 7.80
N LYS A 66 16.57 -2.45 8.68
CA LYS A 66 16.38 -2.45 10.14
C LYS A 66 17.58 -1.82 10.87
N ASP A 67 17.91 -0.58 10.51
CA ASP A 67 19.08 0.17 11.01
C ASP A 67 18.76 1.17 12.14
N GLY A 68 17.53 1.16 12.66
CA GLY A 68 17.08 2.11 13.67
C GLY A 68 16.72 3.49 13.12
N ARG A 69 16.63 3.66 11.80
CA ARG A 69 16.16 4.90 11.15
C ARG A 69 14.80 4.69 10.50
N TRP A 70 14.13 5.81 10.25
CA TRP A 70 12.88 5.81 9.49
C TRP A 70 13.16 5.60 8.01
N HIS A 71 12.38 4.71 7.42
CA HIS A 71 12.34 4.38 6.00
C HIS A 71 10.89 4.43 5.53
N GLN A 72 10.64 4.13 4.26
CA GLN A 72 9.27 4.13 3.72
C GLN A 72 9.05 3.10 2.63
N THR A 73 7.79 2.72 2.46
CA THR A 73 7.30 2.08 1.23
C THR A 73 6.24 2.98 0.61
N HIS A 74 6.41 3.33 -0.66
CA HIS A 74 5.51 4.23 -1.40
C HIS A 74 4.71 3.43 -2.42
N PHE A 75 3.42 3.25 -2.12
CA PHE A 75 2.46 2.58 -2.97
C PHE A 75 1.73 3.57 -3.89
N VAL A 76 1.54 3.16 -5.14
CA VAL A 76 0.74 3.86 -6.14
C VAL A 76 -0.32 2.91 -6.66
N PHE A 77 -1.56 3.31 -6.48
CA PHE A 77 -2.72 2.62 -7.01
C PHE A 77 -3.17 3.40 -8.24
N HIS A 78 -2.89 2.88 -9.43
CA HIS A 78 -3.36 3.44 -10.69
C HIS A 78 -4.30 2.44 -11.35
N SER A 79 -5.49 2.89 -11.74
CA SER A 79 -6.48 2.05 -12.39
C SER A 79 -7.22 2.80 -13.50
N LEU A 80 -7.40 2.13 -14.65
CA LEU A 80 -8.28 2.56 -15.73
C LEU A 80 -9.76 2.28 -15.43
N ASP A 81 -10.05 1.51 -14.37
CA ASP A 81 -11.37 1.45 -13.76
C ASP A 81 -11.38 2.36 -12.52
N PRO A 82 -11.96 3.57 -12.61
CA PRO A 82 -11.97 4.52 -11.50
C PRO A 82 -12.82 4.03 -10.31
N THR A 83 -13.66 3.00 -10.47
CA THR A 83 -14.51 2.49 -9.38
C THR A 83 -13.72 1.74 -8.31
N LEU A 84 -12.53 1.23 -8.65
CA LEU A 84 -11.63 0.52 -7.72
C LEU A 84 -10.98 1.44 -6.66
N LEU A 85 -11.05 2.76 -6.84
CA LEU A 85 -10.53 3.73 -5.89
C LEU A 85 -11.66 4.58 -5.27
N PRO A 86 -11.47 5.15 -4.08
CA PRO A 86 -10.26 5.13 -3.25
C PRO A 86 -10.04 3.79 -2.54
N VAL A 87 -8.83 3.60 -2.02
CA VAL A 87 -8.53 2.63 -0.96
C VAL A 87 -9.27 3.05 0.31
N VAL A 88 -10.02 2.12 0.90
CA VAL A 88 -10.89 2.37 2.07
C VAL A 88 -10.43 1.66 3.34
N ASP A 89 -9.57 0.64 3.22
CA ASP A 89 -9.06 -0.11 4.36
C ASP A 89 -7.66 -0.68 4.08
N ILE A 90 -6.91 -0.96 5.14
CA ILE A 90 -5.56 -1.54 5.07
C ILE A 90 -5.52 -2.76 6.00
N TYR A 91 -5.24 -3.92 5.41
CA TYR A 91 -5.14 -5.19 6.12
C TYR A 91 -3.70 -5.61 6.31
N SER A 92 -3.50 -6.56 7.24
CA SER A 92 -2.22 -7.24 7.45
C SER A 92 -1.06 -6.26 7.72
N LEU A 93 -1.35 -5.14 8.39
CA LEU A 93 -0.29 -4.27 8.91
C LEU A 93 0.59 -5.05 9.90
N PRO A 94 1.92 -4.90 9.81
CA PRO A 94 2.84 -5.70 10.61
C PRO A 94 2.66 -5.41 12.10
N LYS A 95 2.68 -6.47 12.91
CA LYS A 95 2.69 -6.31 14.37
C LYS A 95 4.01 -5.66 14.81
N THR A 96 3.91 -4.60 15.59
CA THR A 96 5.09 -3.91 16.11
C THR A 96 5.65 -4.64 17.33
N ALA A 97 6.98 -4.72 17.40
CA ALA A 97 7.74 -5.14 18.57
C ALA A 97 8.29 -3.87 19.27
N PRO A 98 8.78 -3.96 20.51
CA PRO A 98 9.43 -2.82 21.16
C PRO A 98 10.54 -2.23 20.28
N GLY A 99 10.46 -0.94 19.97
CA GLY A 99 11.41 -0.26 19.08
C GLY A 99 11.13 -0.41 17.58
N SER A 100 10.03 -1.05 17.18
CA SER A 100 9.50 -0.96 15.82
C SER A 100 8.18 -0.20 15.77
N HIS A 101 8.04 0.65 14.74
CA HIS A 101 6.91 1.55 14.59
C HIS A 101 6.56 1.71 13.11
N TYR A 102 5.33 2.11 12.83
CA TYR A 102 4.94 2.57 11.51
C TYR A 102 3.99 3.76 11.61
N HIS A 103 3.97 4.57 10.56
CA HIS A 103 3.06 5.70 10.38
C HIS A 103 2.50 5.66 8.96
N LEU A 104 1.20 5.85 8.82
CA LEU A 104 0.49 5.79 7.55
C LEU A 104 0.17 7.20 7.07
N GLU A 105 0.56 7.48 5.83
CA GLU A 105 0.21 8.69 5.10
C GLU A 105 -0.67 8.30 3.91
N VAL A 106 -1.94 8.66 3.98
CA VAL A 106 -2.93 8.37 2.93
C VAL A 106 -3.11 9.61 2.07
N GLY A 107 -2.62 9.56 0.83
CA GLY A 107 -2.77 10.62 -0.14
C GLY A 107 -4.21 10.74 -0.67
N PRO A 108 -4.57 11.89 -1.27
CA PRO A 108 -5.85 12.04 -1.93
C PRO A 108 -5.98 11.07 -3.11
N VAL A 109 -7.22 10.69 -3.41
CA VAL A 109 -7.54 10.05 -4.68
C VAL A 109 -7.77 11.12 -5.75
N CYS A 110 -7.11 10.96 -6.88
CA CYS A 110 -7.20 11.82 -8.05
C CYS A 110 -7.97 11.10 -9.15
N PHE A 111 -8.93 11.78 -9.76
CA PHE A 111 -9.72 11.28 -10.88
C PHE A 111 -9.45 12.13 -12.12
N LEU A 112 -9.26 11.48 -13.28
CA LEU A 112 -8.87 12.12 -14.54
C LEU A 112 -9.87 11.82 -15.65
#